data_AF-A0AAW1X055-F1
#
_entry.id   AF-A0AAW1X055-F1
#
_cell.length_a   1.000
_cell.length_b   1.000
_cell.length_c   1.000
_cell.angle_alpha   90.00
_cell.angle_beta   90.00
_cell.angle_gamma   90.00
#
_symmetry.space_group_name_H-M   'P 1'
#
loop_
_entity.id
_entity.type
_entity.pdbx_description
1 polymer ?
#
loop_
_entity_poly.entity_id
_entity_poly.type
_entity_poly.pdbx_seq_one_letter_code
_entity_poly.pdbx_strand_id
1 'polypeptide(L)'
;MDERYIAPEDNSIFERLLYCQCKSGDLDAAADVLKAMIRLSIPTEAGHYGILIENFCKAGVYDRAVKLLDKLIEKENILRPQSFMELEASAYNPMIEYLCDHGQAEKAEVFFRQLMKEGVQDSVAFNNLTRGYAKEGNSDSAFEILKIMGRRGVPREADSYTLLIQS
;
A
#
# COMPACT_ATOMS: atom_id res chain seq x y z
N MET A 1 -18.61 -9.61 -38.50
CA MET A 1 -17.43 -10.37 -38.05
C MET A 1 -16.81 -9.53 -36.94
N ASP A 2 -17.07 -9.88 -35.69
CA ASP A 2 -16.43 -9.26 -34.54
C ASP A 2 -14.99 -9.76 -34.48
N GLU A 3 -14.04 -8.93 -34.91
CA GLU A 3 -12.64 -9.13 -34.55
C GLU A 3 -12.56 -8.92 -33.03
N ARG A 4 -12.54 -10.05 -32.30
CA ARG A 4 -12.17 -10.03 -30.88
C ARG A 4 -10.75 -9.51 -30.81
N TYR A 5 -10.60 -8.25 -30.44
CA TYR A 5 -9.32 -7.67 -30.05
C TYR A 5 -8.77 -8.53 -28.90
N ILE A 6 -7.79 -9.36 -29.20
CA ILE A 6 -7.00 -10.08 -28.21
C ILE A 6 -5.94 -9.06 -27.80
N ALA A 7 -6.07 -8.49 -26.60
CA ALA A 7 -5.05 -7.61 -26.05
C ALA A 7 -3.70 -8.34 -26.08
N PRO A 8 -2.61 -7.69 -26.49
CA PRO A 8 -1.31 -8.33 -26.48
C PRO A 8 -1.00 -8.81 -25.05
N GLU A 9 -0.78 -10.13 -24.91
CA GLU A 9 -0.43 -10.75 -23.61
C GLU A 9 0.93 -10.26 -23.09
N ASP A 10 1.76 -9.69 -23.97
CA ASP A 10 3.07 -9.15 -23.67
C ASP A 10 2.97 -7.68 -23.19
N ASN A 11 2.90 -7.49 -21.88
CA ASN A 11 2.97 -6.19 -21.21
C ASN A 11 4.42 -5.78 -20.86
N SER A 12 5.44 -6.55 -21.25
CA SER A 12 6.83 -6.37 -20.80
C SER A 12 7.43 -5.00 -21.17
N ILE A 13 7.00 -4.42 -22.29
CA ILE A 13 7.41 -3.07 -22.71
C ILE A 13 6.86 -2.02 -21.72
N PHE A 14 5.62 -2.18 -21.28
CA PHE A 14 5.02 -1.26 -20.31
C PHE A 14 5.65 -1.41 -18.93
N GLU A 15 5.94 -2.64 -18.50
CA GLU A 15 6.69 -2.90 -17.27
C GLU A 15 8.08 -2.27 -17.31
N ARG A 16 8.80 -2.45 -18.42
CA ARG A 16 10.11 -1.82 -18.63
C ARG A 16 10.01 -0.31 -18.59
N LEU A 17 9.04 0.28 -19.28
CA LEU A 17 8.82 1.72 -19.29
C LEU A 17 8.49 2.23 -17.89
N LEU A 18 7.59 1.56 -17.17
CA LEU A 18 7.22 1.90 -15.80
C LEU A 18 8.45 1.89 -14.88
N TYR A 19 9.23 0.81 -14.93
CA TYR A 19 10.48 0.68 -14.17
C TYR A 19 11.48 1.78 -14.53
N CYS A 20 11.72 2.02 -15.82
CA CYS A 20 12.67 3.04 -16.28
C CYS A 20 12.25 4.46 -15.85
N GLN A 21 10.96 4.80 -15.93
CA GLN A 21 10.46 6.11 -15.53
C GLN A 21 10.46 6.31 -14.01
N CYS A 22 10.14 5.28 -13.23
CA CYS A 22 10.34 5.32 -11.78
C CYS A 22 11.81 5.52 -11.43
N LYS A 23 12.72 4.80 -12.08
CA LYS A 23 14.16 4.90 -11.84
C LYS A 23 14.75 6.27 -12.23
N SER A 24 14.20 6.93 -13.25
CA SER A 24 14.60 8.29 -13.64
C SER A 24 13.97 9.38 -12.75
N GLY A 25 13.01 9.02 -11.89
CA GLY A 25 12.27 9.96 -11.03
C GLY A 25 11.12 10.66 -11.75
N ASP A 26 10.83 10.33 -13.01
CA ASP A 26 9.71 10.91 -13.76
C ASP A 26 8.41 10.18 -13.43
N LEU A 27 7.85 10.50 -12.26
CA LEU A 27 6.64 9.87 -11.74
C LEU A 27 5.38 10.24 -12.53
N ASP A 28 5.40 11.33 -13.29
CA ASP A 28 4.32 11.70 -14.20
C ASP A 28 4.30 10.79 -15.43
N ALA A 29 5.46 10.63 -16.08
CA ALA A 29 5.59 9.67 -17.17
C ALA A 29 5.27 8.24 -16.71
N ALA A 30 5.72 7.83 -15.52
CA ALA A 30 5.42 6.52 -14.96
C ALA A 30 3.90 6.32 -14.74
N ALA A 31 3.20 7.33 -14.19
CA ALA A 31 1.75 7.28 -14.04
C ALA A 31 1.01 7.26 -15.38
N ASP A 32 1.54 7.94 -16.40
CA ASP A 32 0.98 7.96 -17.74
C ASP A 32 1.15 6.62 -18.47
N VAL A 33 2.22 5.86 -18.20
CA VAL A 33 2.37 4.47 -18.66
C VAL A 33 1.23 3.62 -18.12
N LEU A 34 0.94 3.68 -16.82
CA LEU A 34 -0.18 2.91 -16.23
C LEU A 34 -1.54 3.34 -16.82
N LYS A 35 -1.77 4.65 -17.03
CA LYS A 35 -2.98 5.14 -17.71
C LYS A 35 -3.08 4.62 -19.15
N ALA A 36 -1.95 4.56 -19.86
CA ALA A 36 -1.91 4.05 -21.22
C ALA A 36 -2.26 2.56 -21.27
N MET A 37 -1.76 1.74 -20.35
CA MET A 37 -2.15 0.33 -20.23
C MET A 37 -3.66 0.18 -20.06
N ILE A 38 -4.26 0.94 -19.14
CA ILE A 38 -5.72 0.94 -18.90
C ILE A 38 -6.49 1.35 -20.17
N ARG A 39 -6.07 2.44 -20.84
CA ARG A 39 -6.72 2.95 -22.04
C ARG A 39 -6.65 1.96 -23.21
N LEU A 40 -5.57 1.20 -23.30
CA LEU A 40 -5.34 0.20 -24.36
C LEU A 40 -5.90 -1.19 -24.01
N SER A 41 -6.63 -1.30 -22.90
CA SER A 41 -7.16 -2.56 -22.37
C SER A 41 -6.09 -3.63 -22.16
N ILE A 42 -4.85 -3.20 -21.86
CA ILE A 42 -3.75 -4.10 -21.50
C ILE A 42 -3.93 -4.48 -20.02
N PRO A 43 -3.85 -5.77 -19.67
CA PRO A 43 -3.98 -6.21 -18.28
C PRO A 43 -3.01 -5.45 -17.37
N THR A 44 -3.54 -4.84 -16.31
CA THR A 44 -2.74 -4.25 -15.24
C THR A 44 -2.85 -5.11 -14.00
N GLU A 45 -1.72 -5.54 -13.48
CA GLU A 45 -1.61 -6.29 -12.22
C GLU A 45 -1.29 -5.39 -11.02
N ALA A 46 -1.50 -5.88 -9.80
CA ALA A 46 -1.22 -5.17 -8.55
C ALA A 46 0.23 -4.64 -8.48
N GLY A 47 1.20 -5.36 -9.04
CA GLY A 47 2.62 -4.98 -9.01
C GLY A 47 2.89 -3.64 -9.68
N HIS A 48 2.18 -3.32 -10.76
CA HIS A 48 2.30 -2.03 -11.45
C HIS A 48 1.87 -0.86 -10.56
N TYR A 49 0.82 -1.06 -9.74
CA TYR A 49 0.36 -0.05 -8.78
C TYR A 49 1.31 0.03 -7.59
N GLY A 50 1.79 -1.12 -7.10
CA GLY A 50 2.76 -1.21 -6.01
C GLY A 50 4.03 -0.41 -6.29
N ILE A 51 4.62 -0.59 -7.49
CA ILE A 51 5.79 0.17 -7.94
C ILE A 51 5.54 1.69 -7.87
N LEU A 52 4.41 2.16 -8.39
CA LEU A 52 4.11 3.60 -8.36
C LEU A 52 3.84 4.11 -6.95
N ILE A 53 3.07 3.37 -6.13
CA ILE A 53 2.81 3.71 -4.73
C ILE A 53 4.14 3.87 -3.99
N GLU A 54 5.04 2.91 -4.15
CA GLU A 54 6.37 2.96 -3.54
C GLU A 54 7.16 4.20 -3.98
N ASN A 55 7.23 4.46 -5.28
CA ASN A 55 8.00 5.60 -5.78
C ASN A 55 7.37 6.95 -5.39
N PHE A 56 6.03 7.05 -5.34
CA PHE A 56 5.37 8.24 -4.80
C PHE A 56 5.64 8.43 -3.31
N CYS A 57 5.65 7.36 -2.51
CA CYS A 57 5.99 7.44 -1.08
C CYS A 57 7.45 7.85 -0.88
N LYS A 58 8.39 7.27 -1.64
CA LYS A 58 9.82 7.64 -1.63
C LYS A 58 10.05 9.10 -2.03
N ALA A 59 9.18 9.66 -2.88
CA ALA A 59 9.19 11.07 -3.28
C ALA A 59 8.37 12.01 -2.37
N GLY A 60 7.71 11.49 -1.32
CA GLY A 60 6.87 12.28 -0.41
C GLY A 60 5.54 12.76 -1.01
N VAL A 61 5.13 12.21 -2.15
CA VAL A 61 3.89 12.60 -2.86
C VAL A 61 2.72 11.70 -2.44
N TYR A 62 2.41 11.71 -1.15
CA TYR A 62 1.46 10.77 -0.54
C TYR A 62 0.04 10.85 -1.10
N ASP A 63 -0.46 12.03 -1.48
CA ASP A 63 -1.79 12.17 -2.07
C ASP A 63 -1.98 11.35 -3.35
N ARG A 64 -0.92 11.21 -4.16
CA ARG A 64 -0.96 10.37 -5.37
C ARG A 64 -0.85 8.90 -5.03
N ALA A 65 -0.01 8.55 -4.05
CA ALA A 65 0.09 7.18 -3.55
C ALA A 65 -1.26 6.70 -3.00
N VAL A 66 -1.94 7.50 -2.18
CA VAL A 66 -3.26 7.17 -1.62
C VAL A 66 -4.30 7.02 -2.71
N LYS A 67 -4.34 7.90 -3.73
CA LYS A 67 -5.25 7.74 -4.88
C LYS A 67 -5.03 6.43 -5.65
N LEU A 68 -3.79 5.95 -5.75
CA LEU A 68 -3.50 4.66 -6.39
C LEU A 68 -3.88 3.49 -5.48
N LEU A 69 -3.66 3.61 -4.18
CA LEU A 69 -4.10 2.62 -3.20
C LEU A 69 -5.62 2.48 -3.19
N ASP A 70 -6.37 3.60 -3.21
CA ASP A 70 -7.83 3.58 -3.27
C ASP A 70 -8.33 2.81 -4.51
N LYS A 71 -7.71 3.08 -5.67
CA LYS A 71 -8.01 2.32 -6.91
C LYS A 71 -7.68 0.84 -6.79
N LEU A 72 -6.61 0.48 -6.08
CA LEU A 72 -6.24 -0.91 -5.87
C LEU A 72 -7.29 -1.58 -4.97
N ILE A 73 -7.67 -0.95 -3.86
CA ILE A 73 -8.71 -1.44 -2.95
C ILE A 73 -10.06 -1.58 -3.67
N GLU A 74 -10.44 -0.61 -4.50
CA GLU A 74 -11.69 -0.64 -5.29
C GLU A 74 -11.69 -1.76 -6.35
N LYS A 75 -10.55 -1.99 -7.01
CA LYS A 75 -10.41 -3.04 -8.03
C LYS A 75 -10.31 -4.45 -7.43
N GLU A 76 -9.85 -4.58 -6.19
CA GLU A 76 -9.67 -5.85 -5.49
C GLU A 76 -10.92 -6.31 -4.70
N ASN A 77 -12.06 -6.43 -5.39
CA ASN A 77 -13.08 -7.37 -4.91
C ASN A 77 -12.60 -8.80 -5.21
N ILE A 78 -12.14 -9.49 -4.16
CA ILE A 78 -11.69 -10.89 -4.06
C ILE A 78 -10.18 -11.11 -4.28
N LEU A 79 -9.41 -10.95 -3.20
CA LEU A 79 -8.44 -11.93 -2.68
C LEU A 79 -7.72 -12.79 -3.75
N ARG A 80 -6.83 -12.21 -4.55
CA ARG A 80 -5.70 -12.97 -5.12
C ARG A 80 -4.40 -12.46 -4.50
N PRO A 81 -3.77 -13.23 -3.59
CA PRO A 81 -2.50 -12.89 -2.99
C PRO A 81 -1.40 -13.20 -4.01
N GLN A 82 -1.27 -12.37 -5.04
CA GLN A 82 -0.15 -12.40 -5.98
C GLN A 82 0.03 -10.98 -6.52
N SER A 83 1.20 -10.38 -6.27
CA SER A 83 1.69 -9.15 -6.90
C SER A 83 1.60 -7.83 -6.09
N PHE A 84 1.69 -7.85 -4.75
CA PHE A 84 2.31 -6.71 -4.02
C PHE A 84 3.83 -6.82 -3.98
N MET A 85 4.40 -7.61 -4.91
CA MET A 85 5.78 -8.05 -4.93
C MET A 85 6.71 -6.88 -4.56
N GLU A 86 7.32 -7.03 -3.39
CA GLU A 86 8.46 -6.25 -2.88
C GLU A 86 8.21 -4.78 -2.53
N LEU A 87 7.04 -4.41 -1.99
CA LEU A 87 6.96 -3.10 -1.31
C LEU A 87 7.95 -3.03 -0.15
N GLU A 88 8.92 -2.12 -0.25
CA GLU A 88 9.92 -1.96 0.79
C GLU A 88 9.35 -1.29 2.05
N ALA A 89 9.94 -1.59 3.22
CA ALA A 89 9.61 -0.90 4.48
C ALA A 89 9.77 0.63 4.38
N SER A 90 10.73 1.08 3.56
CA SER A 90 10.96 2.49 3.24
C SER A 90 9.77 3.16 2.54
N ALA A 91 8.89 2.38 1.93
CA ALA A 91 7.72 2.85 1.20
C ALA A 91 6.43 2.73 2.03
N TYR A 92 6.17 1.55 2.60
CA TYR A 92 4.90 1.33 3.31
C TYR A 92 4.87 1.97 4.71
N ASN A 93 5.99 2.05 5.44
CA ASN A 93 5.97 2.63 6.79
C ASN A 93 5.61 4.13 6.76
N PRO A 94 6.20 4.97 5.89
CA PRO A 94 5.79 6.37 5.75
C PRO A 94 4.35 6.52 5.27
N MET A 95 3.86 5.61 4.42
CA MET A 95 2.48 5.65 3.96
C MET A 95 1.49 5.34 5.09
N ILE A 96 1.78 4.32 5.90
CA ILE A 96 0.99 3.95 7.07
C ILE A 96 0.98 5.09 8.09
N GLU A 97 2.15 5.68 8.37
CA GLU A 97 2.29 6.84 9.25
C GLU A 97 1.47 8.03 8.73
N TYR A 98 1.62 8.37 7.44
CA TYR A 98 0.86 9.43 6.79
C TYR A 98 -0.65 9.22 6.93
N LEU A 99 -1.15 8.03 6.63
CA LEU A 99 -2.58 7.72 6.75
C LEU A 99 -3.05 7.85 8.20
N CYS A 100 -2.29 7.35 9.17
CA CYS A 100 -2.62 7.45 10.60
C CYS A 100 -2.64 8.92 11.09
N ASP A 101 -1.67 9.73 10.67
CA ASP A 101 -1.60 11.15 11.05
C ASP A 101 -2.71 12.00 10.43
N HIS A 102 -3.37 11.49 9.38
CA HIS A 102 -4.51 12.14 8.72
C HIS A 102 -5.86 11.52 9.10
N GLY A 103 -5.93 10.75 10.20
CA GLY A 103 -7.18 10.18 10.69
C GLY A 103 -7.75 9.07 9.79
N GLN A 104 -6.86 8.35 9.09
CA GLN A 104 -7.22 7.23 8.20
C GLN A 104 -6.57 5.91 8.65
N ALA A 105 -6.53 5.65 9.96
CA ALA A 105 -5.95 4.43 10.53
C ALA A 105 -6.61 3.14 10.00
N GLU A 106 -7.93 3.16 9.75
CA GLU A 106 -8.64 2.03 9.14
C GLU A 106 -8.10 1.70 7.74
N LYS A 107 -7.89 2.72 6.89
CA LYS A 107 -7.30 2.53 5.56
C LYS A 107 -5.87 2.02 5.66
N ALA A 108 -5.09 2.55 6.61
CA ALA A 108 -3.73 2.09 6.88
C ALA A 108 -3.72 0.61 7.28
N GLU A 109 -4.67 0.17 8.11
CA GLU A 109 -4.80 -1.24 8.51
C GLU A 109 -5.18 -2.13 7.32
N VAL A 110 -6.14 -1.72 6.49
CA VAL A 110 -6.53 -2.47 5.28
C VAL A 110 -5.31 -2.67 4.37
N PHE A 111 -4.52 -1.62 4.17
CA PHE A 111 -3.29 -1.69 3.39
C PHE A 111 -2.27 -2.65 4.02
N PHE A 112 -1.96 -2.50 5.31
CA PHE A 112 -1.00 -3.36 5.99
C PHE A 112 -1.45 -4.82 6.09
N ARG A 113 -2.76 -5.09 6.13
CA ARG A 113 -3.32 -6.45 6.09
C ARG A 113 -2.99 -7.18 4.80
N GLN A 114 -2.81 -6.50 3.67
CA GLN A 114 -2.34 -7.14 2.44
C GLN A 114 -0.86 -7.54 2.56
N LEU A 115 -0.02 -6.64 3.08
CA LEU A 115 1.39 -6.94 3.36
C LEU A 115 1.55 -8.12 4.35
N MET A 116 0.69 -8.18 5.38
CA MET A 116 0.69 -9.28 6.33
C MET A 116 0.32 -10.64 5.72
N LYS A 117 -0.47 -10.67 4.64
CA LYS A 117 -0.79 -11.93 3.92
C LYS A 117 0.40 -12.43 3.13
N GLU A 118 1.25 -11.52 2.65
CA GLU A 118 2.54 -11.81 2.00
C GLU A 118 3.66 -12.13 3.01
N GLY A 119 3.34 -12.20 4.30
CA GLY A 119 4.28 -12.61 5.35
C GLY A 119 5.01 -11.46 6.05
N VAL A 120 4.71 -10.20 5.74
CA VAL A 120 5.32 -9.04 6.42
C VAL A 120 4.92 -9.00 7.89
N GLN A 121 5.92 -8.85 8.76
CA GLN A 121 5.78 -8.68 10.21
C GLN A 121 6.67 -7.52 10.69
N ASP A 122 6.31 -6.30 10.30
CA ASP A 122 7.09 -5.09 10.59
C ASP A 122 6.58 -4.40 11.87
N SER A 123 7.46 -4.22 12.87
CA SER A 123 7.08 -3.61 14.15
C SER A 123 6.73 -2.13 14.02
N VAL A 124 7.37 -1.40 13.11
CA VAL A 124 7.13 0.03 12.90
C VAL A 124 5.71 0.23 12.35
N ALA A 125 5.32 -0.56 11.34
CA ALA A 125 3.96 -0.53 10.80
C ALA A 125 2.89 -0.79 11.87
N PHE A 126 3.09 -1.82 12.70
CA PHE A 126 2.17 -2.14 13.79
C PHE A 126 2.08 -1.02 14.84
N ASN A 127 3.22 -0.45 15.26
CA ASN A 127 3.23 0.65 16.23
C ASN A 127 2.56 1.91 15.66
N ASN A 128 2.78 2.21 14.37
CA ASN A 128 2.12 3.31 13.68
C ASN A 128 0.60 3.12 13.68
N LEU A 129 0.09 1.92 13.41
CA LEU A 129 -1.34 1.61 13.49
C LEU A 129 -1.90 1.77 14.91
N THR A 130 -1.19 1.26 15.93
CA THR A 130 -1.61 1.44 17.33
C THR A 130 -1.70 2.92 17.68
N ARG A 131 -0.69 3.71 17.31
CA ARG A 131 -0.65 5.16 17.56
C ARG A 131 -1.74 5.89 16.78
N GLY A 132 -1.97 5.53 15.53
CA GLY A 132 -3.02 6.10 14.68
C GLY A 132 -4.40 5.92 15.30
N TYR A 133 -4.75 4.69 15.64
CA TYR A 133 -6.03 4.40 16.30
C TYR A 133 -6.16 5.07 17.67
N ALA A 134 -5.09 5.14 18.47
CA ALA A 134 -5.12 5.85 19.74
C ALA A 134 -5.37 7.37 19.55
N LYS A 135 -4.71 8.00 18.56
CA LYS A 135 -4.93 9.42 18.21
C LYS A 135 -6.36 9.69 17.73
N GLU A 136 -6.99 8.73 17.07
CA GLU A 136 -8.39 8.79 16.63
C GLU A 136 -9.40 8.51 17.76
N GLY A 137 -8.94 8.17 18.97
CA GLY A 137 -9.80 7.79 20.09
C GLY A 137 -10.42 6.38 19.95
N ASN A 138 -9.90 5.55 19.04
CA ASN A 138 -10.35 4.18 18.83
C ASN A 138 -9.46 3.19 19.61
N SER A 139 -9.63 3.18 20.93
CA SER A 139 -8.86 2.32 21.84
C SER A 139 -9.05 0.83 21.56
N ASP A 140 -10.24 0.42 21.10
CA ASP A 140 -10.55 -0.98 20.81
C ASP A 140 -9.72 -1.51 19.64
N SER A 141 -9.69 -0.78 18.51
CA SER A 141 -8.86 -1.15 17.36
C SER A 141 -7.37 -1.14 17.72
N ALA A 142 -6.91 -0.13 18.45
CA ALA A 142 -5.52 -0.06 18.92
C ALA A 142 -5.15 -1.28 19.80
N PHE A 143 -6.05 -1.72 20.68
CA PHE A 143 -5.85 -2.91 21.51
C PHE A 143 -5.84 -4.21 20.70
N GLU A 144 -6.68 -4.33 19.67
CA GLU A 144 -6.65 -5.48 18.75
C GLU A 144 -5.33 -5.56 17.98
N ILE A 145 -4.78 -4.43 17.51
CA ILE A 145 -3.45 -4.39 16.89
C ILE A 145 -2.39 -4.90 17.88
N LEU A 146 -2.41 -4.46 19.14
CA LEU A 146 -1.48 -4.95 20.15
C LEU A 146 -1.63 -6.44 20.43
N LYS A 147 -2.84 -6.99 20.42
CA LYS A 147 -3.05 -8.45 20.54
C LYS A 147 -2.42 -9.20 19.37
N ILE A 148 -2.57 -8.69 18.15
CA ILE A 148 -1.97 -9.29 16.95
C ILE A 148 -0.44 -9.34 17.08
N MET A 149 0.19 -8.23 17.50
CA MET A 149 1.65 -8.19 17.74
C MET A 149 2.09 -9.26 18.74
N GLY A 150 1.36 -9.41 19.85
CA GLY A 150 1.66 -10.42 20.87
C GLY A 150 1.55 -11.85 20.37
N ARG A 151 0.50 -12.16 19.60
CA ARG A 151 0.32 -13.48 19.00
C ARG A 151 1.39 -13.82 17.98
N ARG A 152 1.92 -12.80 17.29
CA ARG A 152 2.97 -12.95 16.25
C ARG A 152 4.39 -12.82 16.80
N GLY A 153 4.56 -12.45 18.08
CA GLY A 153 5.88 -12.23 18.67
C GLY A 153 6.59 -10.97 18.18
N VAL A 154 5.84 -9.99 17.64
CA VAL A 154 6.40 -8.72 17.16
C VAL A 154 6.63 -7.78 18.35
N PRO A 155 7.82 -7.18 18.50
CA PRO A 155 8.12 -6.23 19.57
C PRO A 155 7.19 -5.02 19.53
N ARG A 156 6.66 -4.65 20.70
CA ARG A 156 5.85 -3.44 20.91
C ARG A 156 6.74 -2.28 21.32
N GLU A 157 6.36 -1.06 20.97
CA GLU A 157 6.95 0.13 21.59
C GLU A 157 6.61 0.19 23.09
N ALA A 158 7.55 0.70 23.90
CA ALA A 158 7.38 0.78 25.35
C ALA A 158 6.15 1.63 25.75
N ASP A 159 5.81 2.63 24.93
CA ASP A 159 4.73 3.59 25.19
C ASP A 159 3.38 3.19 24.59
N SER A 160 3.27 2.04 23.90
CA SER A 160 2.02 1.65 23.22
C SER A 160 0.82 1.51 24.17
N TYR A 161 1.05 1.11 25.43
CA TYR A 161 0.00 1.06 26.46
C TYR A 161 -0.28 2.45 27.07
N THR A 162 0.74 3.29 27.19
CA THR A 162 0.61 4.66 27.70
C THR A 162 -0.26 5.50 26.76
N LEU A 163 -0.07 5.35 25.45
CA LEU A 163 -0.87 6.01 24.40
C LEU A 163 -2.36 5.65 24.49
N LEU A 164 -2.68 4.41 24.86
CA LEU A 164 -4.06 3.94 25.04
C LEU A 164 -4.73 4.42 26.32
N ILE A 165 -3.94 4.72 27.36
CA ILE A 165 -4.46 5.24 28.63
C ILE A 165 -4.76 6.74 28.52
N GLN A 166 -4.14 7.44 27.56
CA GLN A 166 -4.27 8.87 27.34
C GLN A 166 -5.31 9.26 26.28
N SER A 167 -5.82 8.30 25.50
CA SER A 167 -6.91 8.45 24.52
C SER A 167 -8.28 8.28 25.15
#